data_AF-A0A7G8DQM1-F1
#
_entry.id   AF-A0A7G8DQM1-F1
#
_cell.length_a   1.000
_cell.length_b   1.000
_cell.length_c   1.000
_cell.angle_alpha   90.00
_cell.angle_beta   90.00
_cell.angle_gamma   90.00
#
_symmetry.space_group_name_H-M   'P 1'
#
loop_
_entity.id
_entity.type
_entity.pdbx_description
1 polymer ?
#
loop_
_entity_poly.entity_id
_entity_poly.type
_entity_poly.pdbx_seq_one_letter_code
_entity_poly.pdbx_strand_id
1 'polypeptide(L)'
;MNASPVSSTTAGLAVAGCTGLAVFGPLVGLSPAWIALLVGGGLLGLTLDASQLEGMGGHLLAEALPGGKMRLRRVARHEAGHWLVAREEEMKVRRVLVGTRPCLEAGLRCNGATEFELPDQVRLPMEDLRRWSRVLQAGMVAETLLEGSARGGADDRALLGRIWGLSGQDVATAQREQRRARREVEQLLRKRLDDLDVIAGRLLEGLDPEVT
;
A
#
# COMPACT_ATOMS: atom_id res chain seq x y z
N MET A 1 -13.44 -8.91 5.92
CA MET A 1 -12.71 -8.97 4.63
C MET A 1 -13.40 -8.02 3.68
N ASN A 2 -12.94 -6.78 3.60
CA ASN A 2 -13.47 -5.80 2.65
C ASN A 2 -12.65 -5.93 1.38
N ALA A 3 -13.16 -6.69 0.41
CA ALA A 3 -12.62 -6.67 -0.93
C ALA A 3 -12.65 -5.22 -1.46
N SER A 4 -11.53 -4.73 -1.96
CA SER A 4 -11.47 -3.46 -2.69
C SER A 4 -12.55 -3.48 -3.78
N PRO A 5 -13.38 -2.43 -3.93
CA PRO A 5 -14.41 -2.45 -4.94
C PRO A 5 -13.72 -2.31 -6.31
N VAL A 6 -13.57 -3.42 -7.02
CA VAL A 6 -13.72 -3.35 -8.47
C VAL A 6 -15.11 -2.76 -8.64
N SER A 7 -15.19 -1.53 -9.16
CA SER A 7 -16.48 -0.93 -9.47
C SER A 7 -17.30 -1.97 -10.23
N SER A 8 -18.51 -2.27 -9.78
CA SER A 8 -19.40 -3.25 -10.41
C SER A 8 -19.52 -3.02 -11.92
N THR A 9 -19.34 -1.76 -12.35
CA THR A 9 -19.22 -1.32 -13.73
C THR A 9 -18.04 -1.94 -14.49
N THR A 10 -16.84 -1.99 -13.91
CA THR A 10 -15.64 -2.53 -14.59
C THR A 10 -15.74 -4.04 -14.76
N ALA A 11 -16.22 -4.75 -13.73
CA ALA A 11 -16.48 -6.18 -13.83
C ALA A 11 -17.60 -6.47 -14.86
N GLY A 12 -18.67 -5.67 -14.85
CA GLY A 12 -19.75 -5.76 -15.83
C GLY A 12 -19.28 -5.54 -17.27
N LEU A 13 -18.43 -4.53 -17.50
CA LEU A 13 -17.80 -4.27 -18.80
C LEU A 13 -16.94 -5.44 -19.28
N ALA A 14 -16.14 -6.03 -18.39
CA ALA A 14 -15.31 -7.18 -18.72
C ALA A 14 -16.17 -8.40 -19.13
N VAL A 15 -17.23 -8.69 -18.36
CA VAL A 15 -18.16 -9.79 -18.65
C VAL A 15 -18.91 -9.54 -19.96
N ALA A 16 -19.42 -8.32 -20.17
CA ALA A 16 -20.09 -7.94 -21.41
C ALA A 16 -19.15 -8.04 -22.62
N GLY A 17 -17.89 -7.62 -22.47
CA GLY A 17 -16.86 -7.76 -23.49
C GLY A 17 -16.55 -9.22 -23.82
N CYS A 18 -16.37 -10.08 -22.82
CA CYS A 18 -16.15 -11.52 -23.03
C CYS A 18 -17.35 -12.18 -23.70
N THR A 19 -18.57 -11.81 -23.29
CA THR A 19 -19.81 -12.31 -23.88
C THR A 19 -19.95 -11.86 -25.34
N GLY A 20 -19.70 -10.58 -25.62
CA GLY A 20 -19.70 -10.04 -26.98
C GLY A 20 -18.65 -10.71 -27.86
N LEU A 21 -17.44 -10.94 -27.34
CA LEU A 21 -16.39 -11.67 -28.05
C LEU A 21 -16.80 -13.11 -28.36
N ALA A 22 -17.43 -13.81 -27.42
CA ALA A 22 -17.91 -15.17 -27.62
C ALA A 22 -19.03 -15.27 -28.67
N VAL A 23 -19.95 -14.30 -28.68
CA VAL A 23 -21.10 -14.29 -29.60
C VAL A 23 -20.73 -13.77 -30.99
N PHE A 24 -20.03 -12.64 -31.07
CA PHE A 24 -19.75 -11.94 -32.33
C PHE A 24 -18.37 -12.25 -32.90
N GLY A 25 -17.42 -12.72 -32.09
CA GLY A 25 -16.08 -13.09 -32.55
C GLY A 25 -16.07 -14.12 -33.69
N PRO A 26 -16.86 -15.20 -33.62
CA PRO A 26 -16.95 -16.15 -34.72
C PRO A 26 -17.47 -15.56 -36.03
N LEU A 27 -18.33 -14.53 -35.97
CA LEU A 27 -18.87 -13.86 -37.16
C LEU A 27 -17.81 -13.04 -37.91
N VAL A 28 -16.71 -12.66 -37.24
CA VAL A 28 -15.57 -11.97 -37.84
C VAL A 28 -14.36 -12.90 -38.04
N GLY A 29 -14.57 -14.22 -37.98
CA GLY A 29 -13.55 -15.24 -38.29
C GLY A 29 -12.66 -15.65 -37.11
N LEU A 30 -12.96 -15.22 -35.88
CA LEU A 30 -12.23 -15.68 -34.70
C LEU A 30 -12.66 -17.11 -34.33
N SER A 31 -11.68 -17.98 -34.11
CA SER A 31 -11.96 -19.36 -33.70
C SER A 31 -12.64 -19.42 -32.33
N PRO A 32 -13.79 -20.11 -32.21
CA PRO A 32 -14.42 -20.37 -30.91
C PRO A 32 -13.49 -21.06 -29.92
N ALA A 33 -12.59 -21.93 -30.40
CA ALA A 33 -11.63 -22.63 -29.53
C ALA A 33 -10.63 -21.66 -28.91
N TRP A 34 -10.13 -20.69 -29.69
CA TRP A 34 -9.22 -19.65 -29.16
C TRP A 34 -9.93 -18.73 -28.19
N ILE A 35 -11.19 -18.36 -28.47
CA ILE A 35 -11.98 -17.55 -27.54
C ILE A 35 -12.21 -18.30 -26.22
N ALA A 36 -12.60 -19.57 -26.28
CA ALA A 36 -12.81 -20.41 -25.10
C ALA A 36 -11.53 -20.59 -24.28
N LEU A 37 -10.39 -20.80 -24.93
CA LEU A 37 -9.10 -20.92 -24.27
C LEU A 37 -8.69 -19.61 -23.58
N LEU A 38 -8.86 -18.47 -24.25
CA LEU A 38 -8.52 -17.16 -23.67
C LEU A 38 -9.44 -16.80 -22.50
N VAL A 39 -10.75 -16.90 -22.66
CA VAL A 39 -11.72 -16.55 -21.62
C VAL A 39 -11.68 -17.56 -20.48
N GLY A 40 -11.75 -18.86 -20.79
CA GLY A 40 -11.71 -19.93 -19.80
C GLY A 40 -10.38 -20.00 -19.07
N GLY A 41 -9.26 -19.89 -19.79
CA GLY A 41 -7.93 -19.81 -19.22
C GLY A 41 -7.73 -18.56 -18.35
N GLY A 42 -8.26 -17.41 -18.79
CA GLY A 42 -8.24 -16.18 -18.01
C GLY A 42 -9.03 -16.30 -16.70
N LEU A 43 -10.24 -16.86 -16.74
CA LEU A 43 -11.05 -17.11 -15.54
C LEU A 43 -10.38 -18.10 -14.59
N LEU A 44 -9.78 -19.17 -15.12
CA LEU A 44 -9.01 -20.12 -14.32
C LEU A 44 -7.81 -19.43 -13.67
N GLY A 45 -7.06 -18.62 -14.43
CA GLY A 45 -5.95 -17.82 -13.92
C GLY A 45 -6.36 -16.88 -12.80
N LEU A 46 -7.46 -16.13 -12.97
CA LEU A 46 -8.01 -15.26 -11.93
C LEU A 46 -8.48 -16.05 -10.69
N THR A 47 -9.02 -17.25 -10.89
CA THR A 47 -9.44 -18.12 -9.79
C THR A 47 -8.24 -18.63 -8.99
N LEU A 48 -7.19 -19.07 -9.68
CA LEU A 48 -5.93 -19.48 -9.05
C LEU A 48 -5.26 -18.31 -8.33
N ASP A 49 -5.27 -17.12 -8.94
CA ASP A 49 -4.75 -15.91 -8.31
C ASP A 49 -5.51 -15.56 -7.03
N ALA A 50 -6.84 -15.57 -7.07
CA ALA A 50 -7.66 -15.29 -5.90
C ALA A 50 -7.50 -16.33 -4.78
N SER A 51 -7.37 -17.62 -5.13
CA SER A 51 -7.29 -18.72 -4.15
C SER A 51 -5.90 -18.95 -3.58
N GLN A 52 -4.85 -18.84 -4.41
CA GLN A 52 -3.48 -19.20 -4.03
C GLN A 52 -2.59 -17.99 -3.75
N LEU A 53 -2.89 -16.84 -4.36
CA LEU A 53 -2.07 -15.64 -4.30
C LEU A 53 -2.81 -14.44 -3.72
N GLU A 54 -4.07 -14.61 -3.28
CA GLU A 54 -4.93 -13.56 -2.73
C GLU A 54 -5.07 -12.33 -3.66
N GLY A 55 -5.01 -12.54 -4.98
CA GLY A 55 -5.11 -11.48 -5.98
C GLY A 55 -3.80 -10.74 -6.28
N MET A 56 -2.68 -11.17 -5.71
CA MET A 56 -1.38 -10.49 -5.89
C MET A 56 -0.80 -10.69 -7.30
N GLY A 57 -1.16 -11.76 -8.02
CA GLY A 57 -0.80 -11.96 -9.42
C GLY A 57 -1.40 -10.89 -10.33
N GLY A 58 -2.68 -10.55 -10.13
CA GLY A 58 -3.32 -9.42 -10.80
C GLY A 58 -2.64 -8.09 -10.46
N HIS A 59 -2.23 -7.90 -9.20
CA HIS A 59 -1.48 -6.71 -8.80
C HIS A 59 -0.13 -6.57 -9.51
N LEU A 60 0.62 -7.68 -9.67
CA LEU A 60 1.88 -7.70 -10.43
C LEU A 60 1.69 -7.27 -11.88
N LEU A 61 0.67 -7.83 -12.56
CA LEU A 61 0.37 -7.47 -13.94
C LEU A 61 -0.06 -6.00 -14.05
N ALA A 62 -0.90 -5.55 -13.12
CA ALA A 62 -1.37 -4.16 -13.10
C ALA A 62 -0.24 -3.16 -12.89
N GLU A 63 0.79 -3.49 -12.10
CA GLU A 63 1.96 -2.65 -11.82
C GLU A 63 2.78 -2.32 -13.08
N ALA A 64 2.76 -3.17 -14.11
CA ALA A 64 3.42 -2.89 -15.39
C ALA A 64 2.69 -1.83 -16.24
N LEU A 65 1.40 -1.59 -15.97
CA LEU A 65 0.56 -0.65 -16.72
C LEU A 65 0.70 0.78 -16.17
N PRO A 66 0.38 1.83 -16.96
CA PRO A 66 0.50 3.23 -16.51
C PRO A 66 -0.21 3.53 -15.19
N GLY A 67 -1.43 3.00 -14.99
CA GLY A 67 -2.17 3.16 -13.75
C GLY A 67 -1.49 2.47 -12.55
N GLY A 68 -0.86 1.32 -12.77
CA GLY A 68 -0.08 0.64 -11.74
C GLY A 68 1.22 1.34 -11.40
N LYS A 69 1.92 1.91 -12.38
CA LYS A 69 3.11 2.75 -12.15
C LYS A 69 2.78 3.98 -11.30
N MET A 70 1.65 4.64 -11.59
CA MET A 70 1.15 5.74 -10.75
C MET A 70 0.78 5.26 -9.34
N ARG A 71 0.22 4.04 -9.20
CA ARG A 71 -0.03 3.42 -7.90
C ARG A 71 1.27 3.19 -7.13
N LEU A 72 2.29 2.62 -7.77
CA LEU A 72 3.59 2.36 -7.16
C LEU A 72 4.29 3.64 -6.72
N ARG A 73 4.28 4.69 -7.55
CA ARG A 73 4.85 6.00 -7.18
C ARG A 73 4.21 6.55 -5.91
N ARG A 74 2.89 6.44 -5.78
CA ARG A 74 2.21 6.84 -4.54
C ARG A 74 2.64 5.97 -3.36
N VAL A 75 2.70 4.65 -3.53
CA VAL A 75 3.15 3.77 -2.44
C VAL A 75 4.58 4.09 -2.03
N ALA A 76 5.48 4.36 -2.97
CA ALA A 76 6.84 4.78 -2.66
C ALA A 76 6.87 6.07 -1.82
N ARG A 77 5.99 7.03 -2.11
CA ARG A 77 5.81 8.26 -1.31
C ARG A 77 5.27 7.96 0.09
N HIS A 78 4.33 7.02 0.22
CA HIS A 78 3.82 6.55 1.51
C HIS A 78 4.94 5.92 2.35
N GLU A 79 5.69 4.96 1.78
CA GLU A 79 6.78 4.29 2.50
C GLU A 79 7.95 5.24 2.81
N ALA A 80 8.27 6.18 1.91
CA ALA A 80 9.27 7.23 2.17
C ALA A 80 8.90 8.08 3.40
N GLY A 81 7.61 8.37 3.59
CA GLY A 81 7.11 9.05 4.78
C GLY A 81 7.41 8.27 6.06
N HIS A 82 7.07 6.98 6.09
CA HIS A 82 7.39 6.11 7.22
C HIS A 82 8.89 6.08 7.52
N TRP A 83 9.71 5.87 6.49
CA TRP A 83 11.15 5.79 6.63
C TRP A 83 11.75 7.09 7.18
N LEU A 84 11.39 8.25 6.60
CA LEU A 84 11.98 9.54 6.98
C LEU A 84 11.65 9.88 8.43
N VAL A 85 10.38 9.72 8.84
CA VAL A 85 9.97 10.00 10.22
C VAL A 85 10.57 8.98 11.19
N ALA A 86 10.68 7.70 10.80
CA ALA A 86 11.31 6.70 11.65
C ALA A 86 12.79 7.02 11.94
N ARG A 87 13.52 7.55 10.95
CA ARG A 87 14.90 8.02 11.14
C ARG A 87 14.98 9.17 12.15
N GLU A 88 14.08 10.14 12.08
CA GLU A 88 14.02 11.27 13.03
C GLU A 88 13.64 10.82 14.45
N GLU A 89 12.83 9.77 14.58
CA GLU A 89 12.44 9.19 15.87
C GLU A 89 13.44 8.16 16.41
N GLU A 90 14.56 7.98 15.70
CA GLU A 90 15.60 6.98 15.99
C GLU A 90 15.05 5.54 16.07
N MET A 91 14.00 5.26 15.30
CA MET A 91 13.38 3.94 15.22
C MET A 91 14.13 3.08 14.21
N LYS A 92 14.45 1.85 14.61
CA LYS A 92 15.14 0.89 13.76
C LYS A 92 14.20 0.31 12.71
N VAL A 93 14.46 0.65 11.45
CA VAL A 93 13.79 0.10 10.27
C VAL A 93 14.64 -1.07 9.75
N ARG A 94 14.04 -2.25 9.62
CA ARG A 94 14.71 -3.45 9.07
C ARG A 94 14.82 -3.39 7.56
N ARG A 95 13.73 -3.01 6.90
CA ARG A 95 13.65 -2.87 5.44
C ARG A 95 12.42 -2.07 5.05
N VAL A 96 12.51 -1.49 3.85
CA VAL A 96 11.39 -0.81 3.17
C VAL A 96 11.19 -1.51 1.83
N LEU A 97 9.96 -1.91 1.54
CA LEU A 97 9.58 -2.63 0.34
C LEU A 97 8.54 -1.81 -0.42
N VAL A 98 8.73 -1.67 -1.73
CA VAL A 98 7.78 -1.00 -2.62
C VAL A 98 7.46 -1.92 -3.80
N GLY A 99 6.17 -2.13 -4.02
CA GLY A 99 5.63 -2.96 -5.07
C GLY A 99 5.36 -4.40 -4.67
N THR A 100 4.53 -5.05 -5.48
CA THR A 100 4.02 -6.38 -5.16
C THR A 100 5.11 -7.44 -5.19
N ARG A 101 6.03 -7.36 -6.15
CA ARG A 101 7.08 -8.37 -6.30
C ARG A 101 8.03 -8.44 -5.10
N PRO A 102 8.66 -7.33 -4.63
CA PRO A 102 9.51 -7.38 -3.45
C PRO A 102 8.76 -7.84 -2.19
N CYS A 103 7.48 -7.46 -2.05
CA CYS A 103 6.65 -7.91 -0.94
C CYS A 103 6.42 -9.43 -0.97
N LEU A 104 6.10 -9.99 -2.14
CA LEU A 104 5.90 -11.44 -2.29
C LEU A 104 7.20 -12.23 -2.03
N GLU A 105 8.33 -11.76 -2.54
CA GLU A 105 9.65 -12.35 -2.28
C GLU A 105 9.99 -12.31 -0.77
N ALA A 106 9.51 -11.30 -0.06
CA ALA A 106 9.59 -11.17 1.39
C ALA A 106 8.54 -11.97 2.17
N GLY A 107 7.66 -12.72 1.50
CA GLY A 107 6.57 -13.49 2.11
C GLY A 107 5.34 -12.68 2.54
N LEU A 108 5.25 -11.42 2.08
CA LEU A 108 4.15 -10.50 2.39
C LEU A 108 3.13 -10.43 1.25
N ARG A 109 1.85 -10.28 1.61
CA ARG A 109 0.73 -10.09 0.67
C ARG A 109 0.29 -8.63 0.63
N CYS A 110 1.20 -7.75 0.24
CA CYS A 110 0.96 -6.32 0.09
C CYS A 110 1.76 -5.75 -1.09
N ASN A 111 1.63 -4.45 -1.35
CA ASN A 111 2.35 -3.76 -2.41
C ASN A 111 3.25 -2.62 -1.89
N GLY A 112 3.45 -2.57 -0.57
CA GLY A 112 4.27 -1.62 0.17
C GLY A 112 4.37 -2.07 1.62
N ALA A 113 5.54 -1.98 2.22
CA ALA A 113 5.73 -2.26 3.64
C ALA A 113 7.01 -1.60 4.18
N THR A 114 6.89 -0.94 5.32
CA THR A 114 8.03 -0.56 6.17
C THR A 114 8.05 -1.47 7.39
N GLU A 115 9.08 -2.30 7.50
CA GLU A 115 9.23 -3.22 8.64
C GLU A 115 10.12 -2.61 9.72
N PHE A 116 9.60 -2.56 10.94
CA PHE A 116 10.28 -2.03 12.12
C PHE A 116 10.79 -3.18 13.00
N GLU A 117 11.82 -2.90 13.79
CA GLU A 117 12.11 -3.73 14.96
C GLU A 117 11.00 -3.56 15.99
N LEU A 118 10.46 -4.70 16.45
CA LEU A 118 9.41 -4.70 17.45
C LEU A 118 10.02 -4.44 18.83
N PRO A 119 9.39 -3.60 19.67
CA PRO A 119 9.81 -3.41 21.04
C PRO A 119 9.57 -4.67 21.86
N ASP A 120 10.45 -4.95 22.82
CA ASP A 120 10.40 -6.16 23.66
C ASP A 120 9.24 -6.16 24.67
N GLN A 121 8.52 -5.03 24.82
CA GLN A 121 7.48 -4.83 25.81
C GLN A 121 6.08 -4.75 25.19
N VAL A 122 5.13 -5.47 25.80
CA VAL A 122 3.71 -5.51 25.36
C VAL A 122 2.99 -4.19 25.61
N ARG A 123 3.36 -3.45 26.67
CA ARG A 123 2.81 -2.11 26.96
C ARG A 123 3.88 -1.07 26.72
N LEU A 124 3.61 -0.21 25.76
CA LEU A 124 4.52 0.88 25.41
C LEU A 124 4.37 2.03 26.41
N PRO A 125 5.49 2.64 26.86
CA PRO A 125 5.44 3.90 27.58
C PRO A 125 4.83 5.00 26.68
N MET A 126 4.36 6.07 27.32
CA MET A 126 3.67 7.17 26.61
C MET A 126 4.53 7.78 25.49
N GLU A 127 5.83 7.89 25.70
CA GLU A 127 6.71 8.45 24.66
C GLU A 127 6.80 7.52 23.44
N ASP A 128 6.93 6.21 23.63
CA ASP A 128 6.94 5.26 22.52
C ASP A 128 5.60 5.27 21.77
N LEU A 129 4.47 5.40 22.47
CA LEU A 129 3.16 5.58 21.83
C LEU A 129 3.13 6.82 20.94
N ARG A 130 3.79 7.92 21.35
CA ARG A 130 3.91 9.12 20.53
C ARG A 130 4.82 8.91 19.32
N ARG A 131 5.98 8.27 19.48
CA ARG A 131 6.88 7.93 18.36
C ARG A 131 6.16 7.08 17.32
N TRP A 132 5.50 6.00 17.75
CA TRP A 132 4.68 5.16 16.88
C TRP A 132 3.52 5.92 16.24
N SER A 133 2.90 6.86 16.96
CA SER A 133 1.85 7.71 16.39
C SER A 133 2.36 8.61 15.28
N ARG A 134 3.59 9.12 15.39
CA ARG A 134 4.22 9.92 14.33
C ARG A 134 4.57 9.05 13.13
N VAL A 135 5.29 7.95 13.36
CA VAL A 135 5.71 7.04 12.29
C VAL A 135 4.53 6.43 11.54
N LEU A 136 3.52 5.87 12.21
CA LEU A 136 2.38 5.24 11.53
C LEU A 136 1.50 6.25 10.76
N GLN A 137 1.51 7.52 11.14
CA GLN A 137 0.78 8.55 10.38
C GLN A 137 1.60 9.12 9.23
N ALA A 138 2.92 8.91 9.20
CA ALA A 138 3.83 9.53 8.25
C ALA A 138 3.52 9.19 6.80
N GLY A 139 3.20 7.94 6.48
CA GLY A 139 2.87 7.57 5.10
C GLY A 139 1.64 8.30 4.56
N MET A 140 0.55 8.37 5.34
CA MET A 140 -0.65 9.12 4.94
C MET A 140 -0.38 10.62 4.80
N VAL A 141 0.46 11.20 5.68
CA VAL A 141 0.82 12.61 5.60
C VAL A 141 1.67 12.88 4.35
N ALA A 142 2.64 12.01 4.05
CA ALA A 142 3.44 12.08 2.83
C ALA A 142 2.57 12.00 1.56
N GLU A 143 1.66 11.02 1.48
CA GLU A 143 0.69 10.93 0.38
C GLU A 143 -0.13 12.22 0.26
N THR A 144 -0.64 12.76 1.38
CA THR A 144 -1.46 13.99 1.36
C THR A 144 -0.68 15.20 0.86
N LEU A 145 0.58 15.36 1.26
CA LEU A 145 1.41 16.50 0.85
C LEU A 145 1.77 16.45 -0.64
N LEU A 146 2.03 15.25 -1.20
CA LEU A 146 2.50 15.09 -2.58
C LEU A 146 1.38 14.79 -3.60
N GLU A 147 0.26 14.22 -3.17
CA GLU A 147 -0.87 13.81 -4.02
C GLU A 147 -2.17 14.56 -3.72
N GLY A 148 -2.18 15.39 -2.66
CA GLY A 148 -3.36 16.12 -2.19
C GLY A 148 -4.33 15.30 -1.34
N SER A 149 -4.26 13.96 -1.37
CA SER A 149 -5.07 13.08 -0.52
C SER A 149 -4.40 11.73 -0.27
N ALA A 150 -4.57 11.21 0.94
CA ALA A 150 -4.17 9.84 1.27
C ALA A 150 -5.19 8.82 0.74
N ARG A 151 -4.70 7.82 0.01
CA ARG A 151 -5.46 6.65 -0.46
C ARG A 151 -5.11 5.38 0.33
N GLY A 152 -3.94 5.33 0.96
CA GLY A 152 -3.46 4.21 1.77
C GLY A 152 -3.71 4.33 3.29
N GLY A 153 -2.93 3.54 4.04
CA GLY A 153 -2.81 3.63 5.51
C GLY A 153 -3.95 3.03 6.33
N ALA A 154 -4.77 2.15 5.76
CA ALA A 154 -5.79 1.44 6.53
C ALA A 154 -5.16 0.57 7.63
N ASP A 155 -4.09 -0.16 7.28
CA ASP A 155 -3.36 -1.01 8.21
C ASP A 155 -2.63 -0.19 9.28
N ASP A 156 -2.06 0.96 8.90
CA ASP A 156 -1.43 1.90 9.84
C ASP A 156 -2.43 2.40 10.88
N ARG A 157 -3.63 2.83 10.43
CA ARG A 157 -4.70 3.27 11.33
C ARG A 157 -5.18 2.14 12.23
N ALA A 158 -5.29 0.93 11.69
CA ALA A 158 -5.70 -0.24 12.47
C ALA A 158 -4.64 -0.59 13.54
N LEU A 159 -3.35 -0.58 13.17
CA LEU A 159 -2.25 -0.80 14.10
C LEU A 159 -2.19 0.30 15.16
N LEU A 160 -2.30 1.56 14.76
CA LEU A 160 -2.35 2.71 15.66
C LEU A 160 -3.51 2.59 16.66
N GLY A 161 -4.69 2.19 16.18
CA GLY A 161 -5.84 1.92 17.04
C GLY A 161 -5.58 0.79 18.05
N ARG A 162 -4.93 -0.30 17.62
CA ARG A 162 -4.58 -1.42 18.51
C ARG A 162 -3.57 -1.00 19.59
N ILE A 163 -2.48 -0.32 19.23
CA ILE A 163 -1.45 0.06 20.22
C ILE A 163 -2.01 1.04 21.27
N TRP A 164 -2.85 1.99 20.85
CA TRP A 164 -3.51 2.90 21.78
C TRP A 164 -4.58 2.17 22.62
N GLY A 165 -5.33 1.24 22.03
CA GLY A 165 -6.30 0.42 22.78
C GLY A 165 -5.66 -0.43 23.89
N LEU A 166 -4.44 -0.92 23.66
CA LEU A 166 -3.68 -1.72 24.65
C LEU A 166 -2.93 -0.86 25.70
N SER A 167 -2.81 0.45 25.48
CA SER A 167 -2.04 1.36 26.35
C SER A 167 -2.68 1.63 27.71
N GLY A 168 -3.99 1.39 27.86
CA GLY A 168 -4.75 1.76 29.05
C GLY A 168 -5.11 3.25 29.15
N GLN A 169 -4.77 4.05 28.14
CA GLN A 169 -5.15 5.46 28.06
C GLN A 169 -6.60 5.61 27.60
N ASP A 170 -7.25 6.70 28.02
CA ASP A 170 -8.60 7.00 27.55
C ASP A 170 -8.61 7.43 26.07
N VAL A 171 -9.78 7.25 25.42
CA VAL A 171 -9.97 7.56 24.00
C VAL A 171 -9.70 9.03 23.69
N ALA A 172 -10.05 9.95 24.59
CA ALA A 172 -9.84 11.38 24.34
C ALA A 172 -8.34 11.73 24.35
N THR A 173 -7.57 11.13 25.26
CA THR A 173 -6.10 11.24 25.28
C THR A 173 -5.49 10.68 24.01
N ALA A 174 -5.85 9.45 23.61
CA ALA A 174 -5.36 8.85 22.38
C ALA A 174 -5.63 9.73 21.15
N GLN A 175 -6.85 10.25 21.01
CA GLN A 175 -7.20 11.13 19.89
C GLN A 175 -6.44 12.47 19.91
N ARG A 176 -6.21 13.06 21.09
CA ARG A 176 -5.43 14.30 21.22
C ARG A 176 -3.99 14.08 20.79
N GLU A 177 -3.37 13.01 21.26
CA GLU A 177 -1.97 12.67 20.92
C GLU A 177 -1.82 12.30 19.44
N GLN A 178 -2.75 11.54 18.86
CA GLN A 178 -2.71 11.23 17.42
C GLN A 178 -2.87 12.49 16.55
N ARG A 179 -3.78 13.41 16.89
CA ARG A 179 -3.91 14.70 16.18
C ARG A 179 -2.66 15.56 16.32
N ARG A 180 -2.01 15.52 17.48
CA ARG A 180 -0.74 16.22 17.72
C ARG A 180 0.37 15.62 16.84
N ALA A 181 0.56 14.31 16.90
CA ALA A 181 1.55 13.59 16.10
C ALA A 181 1.38 13.88 14.60
N ARG A 182 0.14 13.90 14.08
CA ARG A 182 -0.12 14.26 12.69
C ARG A 182 0.41 15.65 12.33
N ARG A 183 0.19 16.65 13.18
CA ARG A 183 0.68 18.02 12.95
C ARG A 183 2.21 18.09 13.00
N GLU A 184 2.83 17.38 13.94
CA GLU A 184 4.29 17.32 14.08
C GLU A 184 4.92 16.71 12.81
N VAL A 185 4.37 15.58 12.36
CA VAL A 185 4.77 14.90 11.12
C VAL A 185 4.56 15.79 9.89
N GLU A 186 3.42 16.47 9.79
CA GLU A 186 3.13 17.38 8.67
C GLU A 186 4.12 18.54 8.62
N GLN A 187 4.49 19.11 9.77
CA GLN A 187 5.51 20.15 9.84
C GLN A 187 6.90 19.63 9.47
N LEU A 188 7.27 18.43 9.94
CA LEU A 188 8.55 17.79 9.62
C LEU A 188 8.66 17.50 8.12
N LEU A 189 7.68 16.78 7.54
CA LEU A 189 7.70 16.38 6.14
C LEU A 189 7.62 17.59 5.19
N ARG A 190 6.90 18.65 5.55
CA ARG A 190 6.92 19.91 4.78
C ARG A 190 8.30 20.53 4.67
N LYS A 191 9.10 20.47 5.74
CA LYS A 191 10.46 21.02 5.73
C LYS A 191 11.44 20.16 4.94
N ARG A 192 11.09 18.89 4.71
CA ARG A 192 11.93 17.85 4.11
C ARG A 192 11.28 17.29 2.83
N LEU A 193 10.54 18.14 2.10
CA LEU A 193 9.81 17.70 0.90
C LEU A 193 10.74 17.17 -0.18
N ASP A 194 11.88 17.84 -0.38
CA ASP A 194 12.86 17.44 -1.39
C ASP A 194 13.45 16.07 -1.04
N ASP A 195 13.86 15.86 0.22
CA ASP A 195 14.32 14.55 0.70
C ASP A 195 13.26 13.48 0.49
N LEU A 196 12.00 13.78 0.83
CA LEU A 196 10.88 12.84 0.70
C LEU A 196 10.69 12.39 -0.76
N ASP A 197 10.71 13.31 -1.72
CA ASP A 197 10.58 12.97 -3.15
C ASP A 197 11.83 12.20 -3.65
N VAL A 198 13.04 12.53 -3.18
CA VAL A 198 14.28 11.78 -3.51
C VAL A 198 14.22 10.35 -2.98
N ILE A 199 13.86 10.17 -1.70
CA ILE A 199 13.72 8.86 -1.06
C ILE A 199 12.65 8.04 -1.79
N ALA A 200 11.50 8.64 -2.09
CA ALA A 200 10.44 7.97 -2.84
C ALA A 200 10.91 7.53 -4.25
N GLY A 201 11.72 8.35 -4.93
CA GLY A 201 12.33 7.99 -6.21
C GLY A 201 13.25 6.78 -6.10
N ARG A 202 14.14 6.78 -5.12
CA ARG A 202 15.07 5.66 -4.85
C ARG A 202 14.32 4.37 -4.52
N LEU A 203 13.33 4.43 -3.64
CA LEU A 203 12.50 3.29 -3.29
C LEU A 203 11.74 2.72 -4.50
N LEU A 204 11.25 3.59 -5.39
CA LEU A 204 10.58 3.16 -6.62
C LEU A 204 11.51 2.44 -7.60
N GLU A 205 12.80 2.79 -7.59
CA GLU A 205 13.86 2.12 -8.35
C GLU A 205 14.39 0.85 -7.66
N GLY A 206 13.90 0.54 -6.44
CA GLY A 206 14.36 -0.60 -5.63
C GLY A 206 15.73 -0.36 -4.97
N LEU A 207 16.15 0.90 -4.83
CA LEU A 207 17.39 1.31 -4.17
C LEU A 207 17.16 1.55 -2.67
N ASP A 208 18.26 1.53 -1.90
CA ASP A 208 18.23 1.87 -0.48
C ASP A 208 17.74 3.32 -0.27
N PRO A 209 16.77 3.56 0.63
CA PRO A 209 16.26 4.90 0.94
C PRO A 209 17.29 5.85 1.56
N GLU A 210 18.45 5.37 2.03
CA GLU A 210 19.50 6.26 2.54
C GLU A 210 19.98 7.24 1.46
N VAL A 211 19.97 8.52 1.83
CA VAL A 211 20.52 9.64 1.04
C VAL A 211 21.88 9.96 1.65
N THR A 212 22.96 9.67 0.90
CA THR A 212 24.34 10.05 1.25
C THR A 212 24.53 11.56 1.27
#